data_AF-R7QUK7-F1
#
_entry.id   AF-R7QUK7-F1
#
_cell.length_a   1.000
_cell.length_b   1.000
_cell.length_c   1.000
_cell.angle_alpha   90.00
_cell.angle_beta   90.00
_cell.angle_gamma   90.00
#
_symmetry.space_group_name_H-M   'P 1'
#
loop_
_entity.id
_entity.type
_entity.pdbx_description
1 polymer ?
#
loop_
_entity_poly.entity_id
_entity_poly.type
_entity_poly.pdbx_seq_one_letter_code
_entity_poly.pdbx_strand_id
1 'polypeptide(L)' 'MFAACEKRDWVSGFGLWSWNWCLPECARAQQEKGYELYEKPAEKVVRNFYETRK' A
#
# COMPACT_ATOMS: atom_id res chain seq x y z
N MET A 1 6.44 7.85 3.35
CA MET A 1 6.35 8.04 1.88
C MET A 1 5.31 9.10 1.54
N PHE A 2 4.00 8.82 1.70
CA PHE A 2 2.92 9.74 1.33
C PHE A 2 3.06 11.17 1.87
N ALA A 3 3.29 11.35 3.17
CA ALA A 3 3.46 12.68 3.78
C ALA A 3 4.64 13.50 3.22
N ALA A 4 5.67 12.84 2.69
CA ALA A 4 6.79 13.55 2.05
C ALA A 4 6.41 13.99 0.63
N CYS A 5 5.74 13.12 -0.12
CA CYS A 5 5.27 13.40 -1.48
C CYS A 5 4.15 14.45 -1.50
N GLU A 6 3.29 14.48 -0.50
CA GLU A 6 2.19 15.44 -0.37
C GLU A 6 2.64 16.91 -0.33
N LYS A 7 3.87 17.17 0.10
CA LYS A 7 4.48 18.51 0.10
C LYS A 7 4.84 19.01 -1.30
N ARG A 8 4.66 18.19 -2.34
CA ARG A 8 5.05 18.44 -3.72
C ARG A 8 3.81 18.38 -4.59
N ASP A 9 3.39 19.53 -5.07
CA ASP A 9 2.24 19.73 -5.96
C ASP A 9 2.35 18.97 -7.29
N TRP A 10 3.57 18.76 -7.79
CA TRP A 10 3.82 18.00 -9.01
C TRP A 10 3.69 16.48 -8.87
N VAL A 11 3.56 15.94 -7.65
CA VAL A 11 3.32 14.50 -7.46
C VAL A 11 1.82 14.23 -7.51
N SER A 12 1.38 13.63 -8.62
CA SER A 12 -0.05 13.42 -8.91
C SER A 12 -0.59 12.04 -8.55
N GLY A 13 0.26 11.07 -8.18
CA GLY A 13 -0.19 9.71 -7.83
C GLY A 13 0.95 8.71 -7.63
N PHE A 14 0.59 7.44 -7.42
CA PHE A 14 1.53 6.35 -7.15
C PHE A 14 1.12 5.06 -7.85
N GLY A 15 2.07 4.42 -8.52
CA GLY A 15 1.99 3.00 -8.86
C GLY A 15 2.58 2.17 -7.73
N LEU A 16 1.74 1.62 -6.85
CA LEU A 16 2.20 0.79 -5.74
C LEU A 16 2.67 -0.57 -6.25
N TRP A 17 3.82 -1.00 -5.75
CA TRP A 17 4.40 -2.31 -6.05
C TRP A 17 4.30 -3.19 -4.80
N SER A 18 3.71 -4.38 -4.84
CA SER A 18 2.95 -5.01 -5.92
C SER A 18 1.67 -5.60 -5.35
N TRP A 19 0.88 -6.19 -6.23
CA TRP A 19 -0.24 -7.03 -5.88
C TRP A 19 -0.11 -8.35 -6.62
N ASN A 20 0.06 -9.44 -5.87
CA ASN A 20 0.22 -10.77 -6.43
C ASN A 20 -1.06 -11.25 -7.13
N TRP A 21 -0.88 -11.97 -8.23
CA TRP A 21 -1.99 -12.58 -8.97
C TRP A 21 -2.70 -13.69 -8.17
N CYS A 22 -1.96 -14.39 -7.31
CA CYS A 22 -2.47 -15.41 -6.39
C CYS A 22 -2.14 -14.96 -4.95
N LEU A 23 -3.19 -14.72 -4.17
CA LEU A 23 -3.05 -14.24 -2.80
C LEU A 23 -2.82 -15.41 -1.84
N PRO A 24 -1.84 -15.32 -0.93
CA PRO A 24 -1.64 -16.33 0.11
C PRO A 24 -2.76 -16.25 1.15
N GLU A 25 -2.90 -17.29 1.97
CA GLU A 25 -3.76 -17.24 3.16
C GLU A 25 -3.30 -16.14 4.15
N CYS A 26 -4.24 -15.53 4.89
CA CYS A 26 -3.96 -14.38 5.76
C CYS A 26 -2.79 -14.61 6.74
N ALA A 27 -2.72 -15.79 7.35
CA ALA A 27 -1.66 -16.12 8.30
C ALA A 27 -0.27 -16.17 7.63
N ARG A 28 -0.21 -16.63 6.39
CA ARG A 28 1.02 -16.64 5.59
C ARG A 28 1.35 -15.24 5.09
N ALA A 29 0.36 -14.48 4.62
CA ALA A 29 0.52 -13.11 4.13
C ALA A 29 1.24 -12.21 5.14
N GLN A 30 0.93 -12.34 6.43
CA GLN A 30 1.56 -11.60 7.52
C GLN A 30 3.04 -11.95 7.75
N GLN A 31 3.46 -13.17 7.36
CA GLN A 31 4.83 -13.64 7.49
C GLN A 31 5.67 -13.36 6.24
N GLU A 32 5.03 -13.09 5.11
CA GLU A 32 5.70 -12.77 3.84
C GLU A 32 6.47 -11.45 3.96
N LYS A 33 7.78 -11.48 3.65
CA LYS A 33 8.68 -10.31 3.72
C LYS A 33 8.78 -9.53 2.41
N GLY A 34 7.98 -9.90 1.40
CA GLY A 34 7.90 -9.21 0.11
C GLY A 34 7.17 -7.87 0.18
N TYR A 35 7.14 -7.18 -0.96
CA TYR A 35 6.52 -5.86 -1.15
C TYR A 35 4.99 -5.85 -1.07
N GLU A 36 4.37 -7.02 -1.11
CA GLU A 36 2.93 -7.19 -1.02
C GLU A 36 2.34 -6.51 0.22
N LEU A 37 1.21 -5.84 0.02
CA LEU A 37 0.50 -5.14 1.08
C LEU A 37 -0.59 -6.00 1.72
N TYR A 38 -1.09 -7.00 1.01
CA TYR A 38 -2.23 -7.82 1.41
C TYR A 38 -2.10 -8.36 2.85
N GLU A 39 -3.09 -8.09 3.69
CA GLU A 39 -3.19 -8.50 5.10
C GLU A 39 -2.04 -7.99 5.99
N LYS A 40 -1.33 -6.93 5.55
CA LYS A 40 -0.27 -6.27 6.32
C LYS A 40 -0.71 -4.90 6.82
N PRO A 41 -0.07 -4.36 7.88
CA PRO A 41 -0.40 -3.03 8.40
C PRO A 41 -0.33 -1.91 7.36
N ALA A 42 0.56 -2.04 6.37
CA ALA A 42 0.70 -1.06 5.30
C ALA A 42 -0.54 -0.94 4.41
N GLU A 43 -1.35 -2.01 4.26
CA GLU A 43 -2.62 -1.97 3.53
C GLU A 43 -3.56 -0.90 4.10
N LYS A 44 -3.70 -0.85 5.42
CA LYS A 44 -4.57 0.12 6.10
C LYS A 44 -4.07 1.56 5.88
N VAL A 45 -2.76 1.77 5.90
CA VAL A 45 -2.16 3.09 5.64
C VAL A 45 -2.45 3.55 4.21
N VAL A 46 -2.27 2.66 3.23
CA VAL A 46 -2.56 2.93 1.82
C VAL A 46 -4.04 3.19 1.60
N ARG A 47 -4.92 2.36 2.17
CA ARG A 47 -6.37 2.52 2.07
C ARG A 47 -6.81 3.88 2.61
N ASN A 48 -6.37 4.22 3.82
CA ASN A 48 -6.70 5.50 4.45
C ASN A 48 -6.23 6.68 3.59
N PHE A 49 -5.00 6.63 3.06
CA PHE A 49 -4.46 7.68 2.20
C PHE A 49 -5.35 7.93 0.96
N TYR A 50 -5.77 6.87 0.27
CA TYR A 50 -6.63 6.99 -0.90
C TYR A 50 -8.09 7.34 -0.54
N GLU A 51 -8.62 6.90 0.60
CA GLU A 51 -9.96 7.29 1.07
C GLU A 51 -10.04 8.78 1.42
N THR A 52 -9.00 9.34 2.04
CA THR A 52 -8.95 10.77 2.40
C THR A 52 -8.76 11.72 1.23
N ARG A 53 -8.45 11.19 0.04
CA ARG A 53 -8.22 11.95 -1.20
C ARG A 53 -9.35 11.81 -2.23
N LYS A 54 -10.50 11.25 -1.83
CA LYS A 54 -11.76 11.38 -2.58
C LYS A 54 -12.25 12.81 -2.57
#